data_AF-A0A495VXQ2-F1
#
_entry.id   AF-A0A495VXQ2-F1
#
_cell.length_a   1.000
_cell.length_b   1.000
_cell.length_c   1.000
_cell.angle_alpha   90.00
_cell.angle_beta   90.00
_cell.angle_gamma   90.00
#
_symmetry.space_group_name_H-M   'P 1'
#
loop_
_entity.id
_entity.type
_entity.pdbx_description
1 polymer ?
#
loop_
_entity_poly.entity_id
_entity_poly.type
_entity_poly.pdbx_seq_one_letter_code
_entity_poly.pdbx_strand_id
1 'polypeptide(L)'
;MTTSNSLLEQWEQFVQLVEESYDDNIDEYHFDLRVRDALETAVSSDTEPEWVMEKLSSLDERFRALLRPEPVRDDVPWWRGRVPRYAGEELAAAFRQWYGVEVEVR
;
A
#
# COMPACT_ATOMS: atom_id res chain seq x y z
N MET A 1 14.77 -9.43 16.44
CA MET A 1 13.90 -8.81 15.42
C MET A 1 12.52 -8.69 16.03
N THR A 2 11.96 -7.47 16.13
CA THR A 2 10.60 -7.27 16.64
C THR A 2 9.58 -7.52 15.52
N THR A 3 8.33 -7.81 15.87
CA THR A 3 7.24 -7.94 14.89
C THR A 3 7.13 -6.70 14.02
N SER A 4 7.20 -5.50 14.62
CA SER A 4 7.10 -4.22 13.93
C SER A 4 8.25 -3.98 12.94
N ASN A 5 9.47 -4.42 13.26
CA ASN A 5 10.58 -4.35 12.29
C ASN A 5 10.32 -5.23 11.05
N SER A 6 9.86 -6.47 11.26
CA SER A 6 9.54 -7.38 10.15
C SER A 6 8.37 -6.88 9.30
N LEU A 7 7.38 -6.24 9.92
CA LEU A 7 6.26 -5.62 9.20
C LEU A 7 6.70 -4.38 8.41
N LEU A 8 7.63 -3.57 8.93
CA LEU A 8 8.19 -2.43 8.19
C LEU A 8 9.00 -2.88 6.96
N GLU A 9 9.76 -3.97 7.08
CA GLU A 9 10.49 -4.55 5.94
C GLU A 9 9.54 -5.05 4.85
N GLN A 10 8.47 -5.75 5.23
CA GLN A 10 7.41 -6.17 4.29
C GLN A 10 6.68 -4.98 3.66
N TRP A 11 6.41 -3.93 4.43
CA TRP A 11 5.79 -2.71 3.90
C TRP A 11 6.72 -1.99 2.91
N GLU A 12 8.01 -1.90 3.22
CA GLU A 12 9.00 -1.34 2.30
C GLU A 12 9.09 -2.14 1.00
N GLN A 13 9.06 -3.48 1.08
CA GLN A 13 9.01 -4.35 -0.09
C GLN A 13 7.75 -4.12 -0.93
N PHE A 14 6.58 -4.06 -0.31
CA PHE A 14 5.34 -3.75 -1.03
C PHE A 14 5.40 -2.37 -1.72
N VAL A 15 5.88 -1.34 -1.01
CA VAL A 15 6.02 0.00 -1.62
C VAL A 15 6.96 -0.05 -2.82
N GLN A 16 8.07 -0.79 -2.73
CA GLN A 16 8.98 -0.99 -3.86
C GLN A 16 8.29 -1.69 -5.04
N LEU A 17 7.49 -2.74 -4.79
CA LEU A 17 6.73 -3.40 -5.85
C LEU A 17 5.78 -2.42 -6.54
N VAL A 18 5.12 -1.53 -5.79
CA VAL A 18 4.27 -0.48 -6.37
C VAL A 18 5.08 0.56 -7.14
N GLU A 19 6.27 0.95 -6.67
CA GLU A 19 7.20 1.83 -7.41
C GLU A 19 7.65 1.20 -8.75
N GLU A 20 7.76 -0.13 -8.79
CA GLU A 20 8.13 -0.95 -9.94
C GLU A 20 6.92 -1.42 -10.77
N SER A 21 5.76 -0.75 -10.63
CA SER A 21 4.54 -1.03 -11.38
C SER A 21 3.88 -2.38 -11.06
N TYR A 22 3.81 -2.77 -9.78
CA TYR A 22 3.15 -3.96 -9.23
C TYR A 22 2.48 -4.86 -10.29
N ASP A 23 3.22 -5.88 -10.73
CA ASP A 23 2.93 -6.68 -11.93
C ASP A 23 2.35 -8.06 -11.59
N ASP A 24 1.42 -8.08 -10.64
CA ASP A 24 0.62 -9.26 -10.32
C ASP A 24 -0.87 -8.87 -10.35
N ASN A 25 -1.73 -9.74 -9.84
CA ASN A 25 -3.17 -9.58 -9.87
C ASN A 25 -3.73 -8.80 -8.65
N ILE A 26 -5.02 -8.49 -8.71
CA ILE A 26 -5.70 -7.69 -7.67
C ILE A 26 -5.78 -8.40 -6.31
N ASP A 27 -5.84 -9.73 -6.29
CA ASP A 27 -5.90 -10.49 -5.05
C ASP A 27 -4.54 -10.46 -4.33
N GLU A 28 -3.44 -10.62 -5.07
CA GLU A 28 -2.07 -10.49 -4.53
C GLU A 28 -1.79 -9.04 -4.08
N TYR A 29 -2.17 -8.04 -4.87
CA TYR A 29 -2.06 -6.63 -4.47
C TYR A 29 -2.77 -6.36 -3.14
N HIS A 30 -4.01 -6.86 -2.99
CA HIS A 30 -4.75 -6.71 -1.74
C HIS A 30 -4.17 -7.54 -0.61
N PHE A 31 -3.61 -8.72 -0.87
CA PHE A 31 -2.95 -9.55 0.12
C PHE A 31 -1.74 -8.83 0.71
N ASP A 32 -0.83 -8.34 -0.13
CA ASP A 32 0.37 -7.63 0.33
C ASP A 32 0.03 -6.32 1.05
N LEU A 33 -0.96 -5.58 0.54
CA LEU A 33 -1.44 -4.34 1.18
C LEU A 33 -1.92 -4.55 2.63
N ARG A 34 -2.32 -5.77 3.02
CA ARG A 34 -2.71 -6.07 4.41
C ARG A 34 -1.58 -5.88 5.41
N VAL A 35 -0.32 -5.85 4.99
CA VAL A 35 0.79 -5.54 5.90
C VAL A 35 0.62 -4.17 6.57
N ARG A 36 0.01 -3.20 5.87
CA ARG A 36 -0.22 -1.86 6.43
C ARG A 36 -1.24 -1.85 7.56
N ASP A 37 -2.22 -2.75 7.53
CA ASP A 37 -3.14 -2.95 8.67
C ASP A 37 -2.45 -3.57 9.88
N ALA A 38 -1.58 -4.55 9.62
CA ALA A 38 -0.84 -5.19 10.68
C ALA A 38 0.07 -4.17 11.38
N LEU A 39 0.70 -3.27 10.60
CA LEU A 39 1.43 -2.12 11.12
C LEU A 39 0.54 -1.19 11.94
N GLU A 40 -0.64 -0.81 11.42
CA GLU A 40 -1.59 0.05 12.14
C GLU A 40 -1.94 -0.55 13.51
N THR A 41 -2.22 -1.85 13.53
CA THR A 41 -2.54 -2.58 14.77
C THR A 41 -1.35 -2.58 15.73
N ALA A 42 -0.14 -2.84 15.24
CA ALA A 42 1.07 -2.89 16.07
C ALA A 42 1.36 -1.51 16.71
N VAL A 43 1.32 -0.43 15.91
CA VAL A 43 1.66 0.91 16.39
C VAL A 43 0.56 1.56 17.24
N SER A 44 -0.69 1.11 17.12
CA SER A 44 -1.81 1.62 17.95
C SER A 44 -1.65 1.36 19.46
N SER A 45 -0.72 0.48 19.84
CA SER A 45 -0.45 0.12 21.24
C SER A 45 0.35 1.17 22.04
N ASP A 46 0.84 2.24 21.39
CA ASP A 46 1.64 3.34 21.98
C ASP A 46 2.91 2.87 22.73
N THR A 47 3.42 1.68 22.39
CA THR A 47 4.64 1.09 22.99
C THR A 47 5.81 0.99 22.02
N GLU A 48 5.60 1.36 20.77
CA GLU A 48 6.63 1.25 19.73
C GLU A 48 7.68 2.35 19.90
N PRO A 49 8.97 2.04 19.65
CA PRO A 49 10.01 3.06 19.61
C PRO A 49 9.73 4.14 18.54
N GLU A 50 10.15 5.38 18.80
CA GLU A 50 9.97 6.52 17.90
C GLU A 50 10.44 6.24 16.45
N TRP A 51 11.57 5.54 16.28
CA TRP A 51 12.10 5.19 14.96
C TRP A 51 11.14 4.34 14.11
N VAL A 52 10.25 3.55 14.73
CA VAL A 52 9.22 2.76 14.03
C VAL A 52 8.20 3.71 13.39
N MET A 53 7.77 4.72 14.13
CA MET A 53 6.81 5.73 13.65
C MET A 53 7.42 6.59 12.55
N GLU A 54 8.68 6.99 12.69
CA GLU A 54 9.40 7.75 11.66
C GLU A 54 9.55 6.96 10.36
N LYS A 55 9.98 5.69 10.45
CA LYS A 55 10.12 4.82 9.27
C LYS A 55 8.76 4.55 8.62
N LEU A 56 7.72 4.29 9.40
CA LEU A 56 6.35 4.10 8.89
C LEU A 56 5.88 5.35 8.16
N SER A 57 6.06 6.54 8.74
CA SER A 57 5.67 7.81 8.10
C SER A 57 6.36 8.01 6.76
N SER A 58 7.68 7.74 6.68
CA SER A 58 8.44 7.85 5.44
C SER A 58 7.96 6.88 4.36
N LEU A 59 7.64 5.62 4.72
CA LEU A 59 7.09 4.64 3.78
C LEU A 59 5.66 5.02 3.34
N ASP A 60 4.83 5.49 4.26
CA ASP A 60 3.48 5.98 3.95
C ASP A 60 3.51 7.18 3.00
N GLU A 61 4.46 8.11 3.16
CA GLU A 61 4.66 9.23 2.25
C GLU A 61 5.08 8.78 0.85
N ARG A 62 6.02 7.82 0.76
CA ARG A 62 6.41 7.20 -0.51
C ARG A 62 5.20 6.58 -1.19
N PHE A 63 4.46 5.72 -0.49
CA PHE A 63 3.28 5.07 -1.04
C PHE A 63 2.22 6.08 -1.49
N ARG A 64 1.89 7.08 -0.66
CA ARG A 64 0.92 8.13 -1.02
C ARG A 64 1.30 8.87 -2.28
N ALA A 65 2.60 9.11 -2.50
CA ALA A 65 3.07 9.75 -3.72
C ALA A 65 2.80 8.90 -4.97
N LEU A 66 2.58 7.58 -4.86
CA LEU A 66 2.28 6.70 -5.99
C LEU A 66 0.80 6.61 -6.31
N LEU A 67 -0.07 6.98 -5.36
CA LEU A 67 -1.50 6.81 -5.45
C LEU A 67 -2.19 7.90 -6.27
N ARG A 68 -3.37 7.55 -6.81
CA ARG A 68 -4.28 8.52 -7.39
C ARG A 68 -4.86 9.47 -6.31
N PRO A 69 -5.12 10.74 -6.66
CA PRO A 69 -5.70 11.71 -5.74
C PRO A 69 -7.18 11.47 -5.46
N GLU A 70 -7.93 10.82 -6.36
CA GLU A 70 -9.31 10.42 -6.11
C GLU A 70 -9.36 9.01 -5.49
N PRO A 71 -10.08 8.84 -4.37
CA PRO A 71 -10.35 7.53 -3.80
C PRO A 71 -11.33 6.73 -4.67
N VAL A 72 -11.14 5.41 -4.71
CA VAL A 72 -12.12 4.44 -5.23
C VAL A 72 -13.12 4.01 -4.16
N ARG A 73 -12.76 4.21 -2.87
CA ARG A 73 -13.57 3.89 -1.70
C ARG A 73 -13.26 4.87 -0.56
N ASP A 74 -14.30 5.42 0.05
CA ASP A 74 -14.17 6.37 1.18
C ASP A 74 -14.55 5.76 2.54
N ASP A 75 -15.02 4.51 2.56
CA ASP A 75 -15.45 3.77 3.74
C ASP A 75 -14.31 3.00 4.43
N VAL A 76 -13.08 3.13 3.94
CA VAL A 76 -11.89 2.39 4.37
C VAL A 76 -10.71 3.33 4.63
N PRO A 77 -9.67 2.88 5.37
CA PRO A 77 -8.45 3.67 5.53
C PRO A 77 -7.83 4.06 4.18
N TRP A 78 -7.15 5.21 4.15
CA TRP A 78 -6.67 5.82 2.90
C TRP A 78 -5.77 4.89 2.06
N TRP A 79 -5.01 3.99 2.69
CA TRP A 79 -4.13 3.04 1.97
C TRP A 79 -4.91 1.98 1.20
N ARG A 80 -6.18 1.72 1.57
CA ARG A 80 -7.10 0.85 0.84
C ARG A 80 -8.07 1.59 -0.06
N GLY A 81 -8.36 2.84 0.28
CA GLY A 81 -9.36 3.64 -0.42
C GLY A 81 -8.87 4.16 -1.77
N ARG A 82 -7.59 3.98 -2.08
CA ARG A 82 -6.91 4.58 -3.23
C ARG A 82 -6.10 3.53 -3.96
N VAL A 83 -5.94 3.72 -5.26
CA VAL A 83 -5.18 2.83 -6.14
C VAL A 83 -3.94 3.55 -6.72
N PRO A 84 -2.87 2.83 -7.07
CA PRO A 84 -1.69 3.38 -7.74
C PRO A 84 -2.03 4.13 -9.04
N ARG A 85 -1.17 5.07 -9.42
CA ARG A 85 -1.26 5.79 -10.71
C ARG A 85 -0.79 4.95 -11.89
N TYR A 86 0.02 3.94 -11.61
CA TYR A 86 0.56 3.00 -12.58
C TYR A 86 0.62 1.59 -12.00
N ALA A 87 0.50 0.58 -12.85
CA ALA A 87 0.46 -0.84 -12.47
C ALA A 87 0.77 -1.73 -13.69
N GLY A 88 1.03 -3.01 -13.47
CA GLY A 88 1.11 -4.02 -14.53
C GLY A 88 -0.23 -4.23 -15.22
N GLU A 89 -0.20 -4.91 -16.36
CA GLU A 89 -1.37 -5.06 -17.25
C GLU A 89 -2.58 -5.67 -16.52
N GLU A 90 -2.36 -6.71 -15.72
CA GLU A 90 -3.42 -7.44 -15.03
C GLU A 90 -4.09 -6.60 -13.94
N LEU A 91 -3.29 -5.96 -13.07
CA LEU A 91 -3.80 -5.09 -12.02
C LEU A 91 -4.50 -3.85 -12.60
N ALA A 92 -3.96 -3.25 -13.67
CA ALA A 92 -4.60 -2.13 -14.36
C ALA A 92 -5.96 -2.51 -14.95
N ALA A 93 -6.07 -3.69 -15.57
CA ALA A 93 -7.34 -4.22 -16.05
C ALA A 93 -8.34 -4.45 -14.91
N ALA A 94 -7.87 -4.94 -13.76
CA ALA A 94 -8.69 -5.13 -12.57
C ALA A 94 -9.19 -3.79 -11.99
N PHE A 95 -8.35 -2.76 -11.87
CA PHE A 95 -8.81 -1.44 -11.42
C PHE A 95 -9.90 -0.86 -12.33
N ARG A 96 -9.80 -1.08 -13.64
CA ARG A 96 -10.84 -0.68 -14.58
C ARG A 96 -12.13 -1.46 -14.37
N GLN A 97 -12.03 -2.79 -14.25
CA GLN A 97 -13.19 -3.67 -14.11
C GLN A 97 -13.95 -3.45 -12.79
N TRP A 98 -13.21 -3.34 -11.68
CA TRP A 98 -13.79 -3.35 -10.34
C TRP A 98 -14.10 -1.96 -9.80
N TYR A 99 -13.29 -0.95 -10.19
CA TYR A 99 -13.43 0.41 -9.69
C TYR A 99 -13.77 1.44 -10.78
N GLY A 100 -13.82 1.04 -12.05
CA GLY A 100 -14.05 1.98 -13.15
C GLY A 100 -12.91 2.98 -13.35
N VAL A 101 -11.70 2.64 -12.89
CA VAL A 101 -10.53 3.52 -12.93
C VAL A 101 -9.50 3.03 -13.94
N GLU A 102 -9.08 3.91 -14.83
CA GLU A 102 -7.94 3.67 -15.72
C GLU A 102 -6.65 4.22 -15.09
N VAL A 103 -5.58 3.42 -15.15
CA VAL A 103 -4.23 3.75 -14.66
C VAL A 103 -3.22 3.52 -15.79
N GLU A 104 -2.02 4.10 -15.67
CA GLU A 104 -0.97 3.90 -16.66
C GLU A 104 -0.34 2.50 -16.54
N VAL A 105 -0.23 1.78 -17.65
CA VAL A 105 0.50 0.50 -17.68
C VAL A 105 1.98 0.77 -17.90
N ARG A 106 2.84 0.20 -17.06
CA ARG A 106 4.31 0.39 -17.09
C ARG A 106 5.08 -0.87 -16.78
#